data_AF-A0A936XFM1-F1
#
_entry.id   AF-A0A936XFM1-F1
#
_cell.length_a   1.000
_cell.length_b   1.000
_cell.length_c   1.000
_cell.angle_alpha   90.00
_cell.angle_beta   90.00
_cell.angle_gamma   90.00
#
_symmetry.space_group_name_H-M   'P 1'
#
loop_
_entity.id
_entity.type
_entity.pdbx_description
1 polymer ?
#
loop_
_entity_poly.entity_id
_entity_poly.type
_entity_poly.pdbx_seq_one_letter_code
_entity_poly.pdbx_strand_id
1 'polypeptide(L)'
;MYYLPYNLNLKFFSRDLRNHSTPGEIKLWKRLRAASMMGYTFNRQKPLDRFIVDFYCKPLNLVIEVDGPYHFYSKQRIKDRERQKILEGYGLAFLRFTEEDVLEKTDWVVEVIREFIINLEKNDPLLYRKKRVNISNYLKSKTRSSNRPG
;
A
#
# COMPACT_ATOMS: atom_id res chain seq x y z
N MET A 1 -17.03 4.15 10.13
CA MET A 1 -15.89 4.59 9.28
C MET A 1 -14.80 5.09 10.21
N TYR A 2 -13.74 4.31 10.45
CA TYR A 2 -12.68 4.71 11.37
C TYR A 2 -11.83 5.82 10.74
N TYR A 3 -11.69 6.94 11.46
CA TYR A 3 -10.80 8.04 11.09
C TYR A 3 -9.38 7.64 11.49
N LEU A 4 -8.51 7.40 10.51
CA LEU A 4 -7.09 7.15 10.76
C LEU A 4 -6.43 8.50 11.02
N PRO A 5 -5.97 8.80 12.25
CA PRO A 5 -5.36 10.08 12.55
C PRO A 5 -4.08 10.26 11.72
N TYR A 6 -3.84 11.47 11.24
CA TYR A 6 -2.75 11.80 10.34
C TYR A 6 -1.71 12.64 11.08
N ASN A 7 -0.55 12.07 11.38
CA ASN A 7 0.52 12.80 12.05
C ASN A 7 1.39 13.56 11.04
N LEU A 8 1.39 14.90 11.12
CA LEU A 8 2.16 15.79 10.24
C LEU A 8 3.67 15.57 10.34
N ASN A 9 4.19 15.18 11.51
CA ASN A 9 5.62 14.90 11.69
C ASN A 9 6.08 13.70 10.87
N LEU A 10 5.20 12.71 10.65
CA LEU A 10 5.48 11.55 9.81
C LEU A 10 5.53 11.90 8.31
N LYS A 11 5.06 13.07 7.89
CA LYS A 11 5.10 13.49 6.48
C LYS A 11 6.52 13.70 5.99
N PHE A 12 7.40 14.25 6.83
CA PHE A 12 8.81 14.43 6.51
C PHE A 12 9.52 13.09 6.42
N PHE A 13 9.36 12.22 7.43
CA PHE A 13 9.90 10.85 7.41
C PHE A 13 9.38 10.02 6.22
N SER A 14 8.09 10.12 5.90
CA SER A 14 7.49 9.47 4.72
C SER A 14 8.10 9.95 3.39
N ARG A 15 8.51 11.22 3.29
CA ARG A 15 9.23 11.74 2.10
C ARG A 15 10.63 11.18 2.03
N ASP A 16 11.32 11.15 3.17
CA ASP A 16 12.67 10.62 3.26
C ASP A 16 12.72 9.11 2.91
N LEU A 17 11.83 8.31 3.48
CA LEU A 17 11.70 6.88 3.18
C LEU A 17 11.44 6.62 1.69
N ARG A 18 10.69 7.49 1.00
CA ARG A 18 10.49 7.35 -0.46
C ARG A 18 11.77 7.55 -1.26
N ASN A 19 12.70 8.35 -0.76
CA ASN A 19 14.00 8.59 -1.39
C ASN A 19 15.01 7.50 -1.04
N HIS A 20 14.81 6.80 0.09
CA HIS A 20 15.68 5.74 0.61
C HIS A 20 15.03 4.35 0.58
N SER A 21 14.07 4.11 -0.32
CA SER A 21 13.39 2.81 -0.45
C SER A 21 14.36 1.70 -0.87
N THR A 22 14.08 0.48 -0.43
CA THR A 22 14.82 -0.70 -0.86
C THR A 22 14.66 -0.97 -2.36
N PRO A 23 15.59 -1.71 -2.99
CA PRO A 23 15.45 -2.17 -4.36
C PRO A 23 14.14 -2.93 -4.62
N GLY A 24 13.71 -3.77 -3.67
CA GLY A 24 12.45 -4.51 -3.69
C GLY A 24 11.24 -3.57 -3.67
N GLU A 25 11.18 -2.62 -2.73
CA GLU A 25 10.12 -1.60 -2.69
C GLU A 25 10.03 -0.84 -4.02
N ILE A 26 11.15 -0.42 -4.59
CA ILE A 26 11.19 0.28 -5.88
C ILE A 26 10.64 -0.62 -6.99
N LYS A 27 11.04 -1.89 -7.01
CA LYS A 27 10.60 -2.87 -8.02
C LYS A 27 9.09 -3.12 -7.93
N LEU A 28 8.55 -3.34 -6.73
CA LEU A 28 7.12 -3.52 -6.51
C LEU A 28 6.33 -2.24 -6.82
N TRP A 29 6.84 -1.06 -6.44
CA TRP A 29 6.19 0.22 -6.73
C TRP A 29 5.96 0.44 -8.23
N LYS A 30 6.92 0.05 -9.08
CA LYS A 30 6.77 0.11 -10.54
C LYS A 30 5.59 -0.73 -11.03
N ARG A 31 5.27 -1.83 -10.36
CA ARG A 31 4.13 -2.71 -10.69
C ARG A 31 2.79 -2.22 -10.13
N LEU A 32 2.78 -1.42 -9.07
CA LEU A 32 1.56 -0.95 -8.38
C LEU A 32 1.13 0.48 -8.72
N ARG A 33 2.04 1.32 -9.24
CA ARG A 33 1.78 2.75 -9.49
C ARG A 33 0.74 2.99 -10.58
N ALA A 34 0.15 4.18 -10.58
CA ALA A 34 -0.75 4.66 -11.64
C ALA A 34 -1.97 3.76 -11.91
N ALA A 35 -2.49 3.14 -10.84
CA ALA A 35 -3.66 2.25 -10.87
C ALA A 35 -3.49 1.00 -11.76
N SER A 36 -2.26 0.56 -12.00
CA SER A 36 -1.94 -0.65 -12.76
C SER A 36 -2.52 -1.92 -12.14
N MET A 37 -2.63 -1.97 -10.82
CA MET A 37 -3.17 -3.12 -10.10
C MET A 37 -4.69 -3.08 -10.11
N MET A 38 -5.29 -3.66 -11.15
CA MET A 38 -6.75 -3.80 -11.32
C MET A 38 -7.54 -2.49 -11.18
N GLY A 39 -6.93 -1.33 -11.46
CA GLY A 39 -7.57 -0.01 -11.29
C GLY A 39 -7.52 0.56 -9.86
N TYR A 40 -6.89 -0.13 -8.92
CA TYR A 40 -6.72 0.35 -7.55
C TYR A 40 -5.43 1.17 -7.40
N THR A 41 -5.55 2.32 -6.73
CA THR A 41 -4.41 3.18 -6.44
C THR A 41 -3.75 2.75 -5.13
N PHE A 42 -2.43 2.53 -5.19
CA PHE A 42 -1.58 2.32 -4.03
C PHE A 42 -0.77 3.59 -3.74
N ASN A 43 -0.58 3.89 -2.45
CA ASN A 43 0.29 4.95 -1.97
C ASN A 43 1.51 4.34 -1.28
N ARG A 44 2.70 4.77 -1.68
CA ARG A 44 3.97 4.30 -1.10
C ARG A 44 4.38 5.09 0.15
N GLN A 45 4.92 4.40 1.15
CA GLN A 45 5.41 4.92 2.44
C GLN A 45 4.35 5.80 3.12
N LYS A 46 3.15 5.26 3.33
CA LYS A 46 1.96 6.01 3.77
C LYS A 46 1.89 6.06 5.30
N PRO A 47 1.83 7.27 5.91
CA PRO A 47 1.49 7.39 7.32
C PRO A 47 0.03 6.96 7.57
N LEU A 48 -0.16 6.05 8.53
CA LEU A 48 -1.44 5.58 9.06
C LEU A 48 -1.35 5.55 10.59
N ASP A 49 -2.16 6.37 11.26
CA ASP A 49 -2.04 6.63 12.70
C ASP A 49 -0.62 7.10 13.06
N ARG A 50 0.08 6.35 13.92
CA ARG A 50 1.45 6.61 14.37
C ARG A 50 2.50 5.78 13.62
N PHE A 51 2.11 5.14 12.52
CA PHE A 51 2.96 4.21 11.76
C PHE A 51 3.10 4.66 10.30
N ILE A 52 4.18 4.24 9.64
CA ILE A 52 4.36 4.37 8.20
C ILE A 52 4.42 2.97 7.61
N VAL A 53 3.52 2.67 6.67
CA VAL A 53 3.46 1.39 5.94
C VAL A 53 4.03 1.54 4.53
N ASP A 54 4.65 0.50 3.98
CA ASP A 54 5.34 0.58 2.69
C ASP A 54 4.39 0.84 1.54
N PHE A 55 3.23 0.16 1.50
CA PHE A 55 2.18 0.42 0.54
C PHE A 55 0.79 0.36 1.17
N TYR A 56 -0.08 1.29 0.77
CA TYR A 56 -1.46 1.34 1.22
C TYR A 56 -2.46 1.58 0.09
N CYS A 57 -3.52 0.79 0.05
CA CYS A 57 -4.66 0.97 -0.82
C CYS A 57 -5.92 1.30 -0.01
N LYS A 58 -6.31 2.58 -0.02
CA LYS A 58 -7.48 3.08 0.74
C LYS A 58 -8.80 2.39 0.37
N PRO A 59 -9.15 2.18 -0.92
CA PRO A 59 -10.42 1.54 -1.28
C PRO A 59 -10.56 0.11 -0.74
N LEU A 60 -9.45 -0.62 -0.68
CA LEU A 60 -9.38 -2.01 -0.22
C LEU A 60 -9.06 -2.15 1.27
N ASN A 61 -8.74 -1.04 1.95
CA ASN A 61 -8.11 -1.07 3.29
C ASN A 61 -6.93 -2.06 3.36
N LEU A 62 -6.16 -2.19 2.28
CA LEU A 62 -5.06 -3.15 2.18
C LEU A 62 -3.72 -2.47 2.41
N VAL A 63 -2.91 -3.04 3.29
CA VAL A 63 -1.50 -2.72 3.51
C VAL A 63 -0.64 -3.82 2.90
N ILE A 64 0.45 -3.45 2.24
CA ILE A 64 1.50 -4.36 1.81
C ILE A 64 2.82 -3.88 2.42
N GLU A 65 3.52 -4.75 3.13
CA GLU A 65 4.86 -4.49 3.70
C GLU A 65 5.89 -5.36 2.96
N VAL A 66 7.05 -4.78 2.69
CA VAL A 66 8.22 -5.49 2.13
C VAL A 66 9.25 -5.60 3.24
N ASP A 67 9.25 -6.74 3.91
CA ASP A 67 10.14 -6.97 5.03
C ASP A 67 11.55 -7.29 4.51
N GLY A 68 12.52 -6.41 4.80
CA GLY A 68 13.94 -6.70 4.64
C GLY A 68 14.39 -7.86 5.54
N PRO A 69 15.61 -8.39 5.36
CA PRO A 69 16.16 -9.40 6.27
C PRO A 69 16.13 -8.87 7.71
N TYR A 70 15.23 -9.43 8.52
CA TYR A 70 15.05 -9.05 9.91
C TYR A 70 16.37 -9.25 10.66
N HIS A 71 16.97 -8.15 11.15
CA HIS A 71 17.97 -8.29 12.19
C HIS A 71 17.26 -8.76 13.48
N PHE A 72 17.71 -9.91 13.98
CA PHE A 72 17.15 -10.76 15.03
C PHE A 72 17.08 -10.12 16.45
N TYR A 73 16.53 -8.93 16.61
CA TYR A 73 16.27 -8.37 17.93
C TYR A 73 14.82 -8.63 18.34
N SER A 74 14.62 -9.55 19.29
CA SER A 74 13.33 -9.96 19.86
C SER A 74 12.40 -8.81 20.25
N LYS A 75 12.96 -7.65 20.66
CA LYS A 75 12.20 -6.43 20.97
C LYS A 75 11.56 -5.75 19.75
N GLN A 76 12.13 -5.85 18.56
CA GLN A 76 11.52 -5.32 17.33
C GLN A 76 10.30 -6.15 16.91
N ARG A 77 10.40 -7.49 16.96
CA ARG A 77 9.29 -8.39 16.62
C ARG A 77 8.05 -8.22 17.50
N ILE A 78 8.22 -7.92 18.79
CA ILE A 78 7.09 -7.66 19.71
C ILE A 78 6.39 -6.35 19.32
N LYS A 79 7.15 -5.30 19.03
CA LYS A 79 6.62 -4.01 18.56
C LYS A 79 5.88 -4.14 17.22
N ASP A 80 6.38 -4.98 16.31
CA ASP A 80 5.74 -5.20 15.00
C ASP A 80 4.39 -5.92 15.11
N ARG A 81 4.27 -6.90 16.04
CA ARG A 81 3.00 -7.59 16.28
C ARG A 81 1.94 -6.67 16.91
N GLU A 82 2.33 -5.85 17.87
CA GLU A 82 1.42 -4.86 18.47
C GLU A 82 0.99 -3.80 17.45
N ARG A 83 1.92 -3.30 16.64
CA ARG A 83 1.63 -2.40 15.52
C ARG A 83 0.59 -3.00 14.58
N GLN A 84 0.81 -4.24 14.14
CA GLN A 84 -0.10 -4.89 13.21
C GLN A 84 -1.50 -5.05 13.82
N LYS A 85 -1.61 -5.49 15.08
CA LYS A 85 -2.90 -5.61 15.77
C LYS A 85 -3.66 -4.29 15.86
N ILE A 86 -2.97 -3.19 16.15
CA ILE A 86 -3.60 -1.85 16.20
C ILE A 86 -4.17 -1.49 14.83
N LEU A 87 -3.40 -1.70 13.76
CA LEU A 87 -3.81 -1.37 12.41
C LEU A 87 -4.93 -2.28 11.89
N GLU A 88 -4.88 -3.58 12.21
CA GLU A 88 -5.97 -4.53 11.95
C GLU A 88 -7.26 -4.14 12.69
N GLY A 89 -7.14 -3.56 13.89
CA GLY A 89 -8.28 -2.99 14.63
C GLY A 89 -9.02 -1.86 13.90
N TYR A 90 -8.38 -1.21 12.92
CA TYR A 90 -9.03 -0.24 12.02
C TYR A 90 -9.67 -0.89 10.78
N GLY A 91 -9.68 -2.23 10.70
CA GLY A 91 -10.20 -3.00 9.56
C GLY A 91 -9.22 -3.04 8.39
N LEU A 92 -7.92 -2.92 8.65
CA LEU A 92 -6.89 -3.05 7.62
C LEU A 92 -6.49 -4.50 7.41
N ALA A 93 -6.40 -4.92 6.15
CA ALA A 93 -5.82 -6.20 5.75
C ALA A 93 -4.32 -6.04 5.45
N PHE A 94 -3.55 -7.13 5.61
CA PHE A 94 -2.10 -7.13 5.42
C PHE A 94 -1.66 -8.25 4.47
N LEU A 95 -0.76 -7.90 3.54
CA LEU A 95 0.12 -8.84 2.85
C LEU A 95 1.57 -8.47 3.18
N ARG A 96 2.41 -9.47 3.40
CA ARG A 96 3.84 -9.28 3.69
C ARG A 96 4.65 -10.14 2.74
N PHE A 97 5.69 -9.56 2.18
CA PHE A 97 6.63 -10.26 1.31
C PHE A 97 8.04 -9.98 1.82
N THR A 98 8.95 -10.94 1.66
CA THR A 98 10.36 -10.66 1.92
C THR A 98 10.94 -9.81 0.79
N GLU A 99 12.01 -9.07 1.08
CA GLU A 99 12.78 -8.35 0.04
C GLU A 99 13.21 -9.31 -1.09
N GLU A 100 13.59 -10.54 -0.76
CA GLU A 100 13.96 -11.59 -1.71
C GLU A 100 12.77 -12.04 -2.59
N ASP A 101 11.59 -12.25 -2.01
CA ASP A 101 10.38 -12.56 -2.78
C ASP A 101 10.09 -11.46 -3.81
N VAL A 102 10.21 -10.20 -3.41
CA VAL A 102 9.94 -9.07 -4.29
C VAL A 102 11.02 -8.95 -5.37
N LEU A 103 12.29 -9.18 -5.04
CA LEU A 103 13.39 -9.07 -5.99
C LEU A 103 13.43 -10.23 -6.98
N GLU A 104 13.22 -11.46 -6.53
CA GLU A 104 13.40 -12.65 -7.36
C GLU A 104 12.08 -13.12 -7.98
N LYS A 105 10.96 -12.94 -7.28
CA LYS A 105 9.66 -13.54 -7.63
C LYS A 105 8.57 -12.48 -7.78
N THR A 106 8.91 -11.31 -8.33
CA THR A 106 7.99 -10.17 -8.44
C THR A 106 6.67 -10.50 -9.13
N ASP A 107 6.68 -11.35 -10.15
CA ASP A 107 5.44 -11.73 -10.85
C ASP A 107 4.51 -12.58 -9.96
N TRP A 108 5.08 -13.47 -9.15
CA TRP A 108 4.33 -14.22 -8.14
C TRP A 108 3.76 -13.29 -7.07
N VAL A 109 4.54 -12.31 -6.57
CA VAL A 109 4.06 -11.30 -5.63
C VAL A 109 2.85 -10.54 -6.19
N VAL A 110 2.93 -10.12 -7.46
CA VAL A 110 1.83 -9.46 -8.16
C VAL A 110 0.61 -10.37 -8.28
N GLU A 111 0.80 -11.66 -8.52
CA GLU A 111 -0.28 -12.65 -8.57
C GLU A 111 -0.99 -12.82 -7.23
N VAL A 112 -0.23 -12.96 -6.15
CA VAL A 112 -0.78 -13.05 -4.80
C VAL A 112 -1.63 -11.81 -4.46
N ILE A 113 -1.13 -10.61 -4.80
CA ILE A 113 -1.90 -9.37 -4.59
C ILE A 113 -3.19 -9.38 -5.43
N ARG A 114 -3.13 -9.82 -6.69
CA ARG A 114 -4.29 -9.89 -7.58
C ARG A 114 -5.36 -10.82 -7.04
N GLU A 115 -4.98 -12.05 -6.69
CA GLU A 115 -5.90 -13.05 -6.12
C GLU A 115 -6.52 -12.57 -4.81
N PHE A 116 -5.74 -11.89 -3.96
CA PHE A 116 -6.27 -11.28 -2.75
C PHE A 116 -7.35 -10.23 -3.07
N ILE A 117 -7.12 -9.36 -4.05
CA ILE A 117 -8.10 -8.35 -4.48
C ILE A 117 -9.36 -9.00 -5.04
N ILE A 118 -9.21 -10.04 -5.87
CA ILE A 118 -10.35 -10.79 -6.43
C ILE A 118 -11.21 -11.37 -5.31
N ASN A 119 -10.58 -11.96 -4.29
CA ASN A 119 -11.30 -12.52 -3.15
C ASN A 119 -11.98 -11.44 -2.30
N LEU A 120 -11.38 -10.26 -2.13
CA LEU A 120 -12.04 -9.13 -1.49
C LEU A 120 -13.27 -8.66 -2.29
N GLU A 121 -13.15 -8.50 -3.61
CA GLU A 121 -14.26 -8.08 -4.47
C GLU A 121 -15.44 -9.06 -4.44
N LYS A 122 -15.17 -10.37 -4.35
CA LYS A 122 -16.21 -11.40 -4.21
C LYS A 122 -16.96 -11.30 -2.87
N ASN A 123 -16.26 -10.94 -1.79
CA ASN A 123 -16.81 -10.93 -0.44
C ASN A 123 -17.44 -9.57 -0.05
N ASP A 124 -17.18 -8.48 -0.78
CA ASP A 124 -17.80 -7.17 -0.57
C ASP A 124 -18.25 -6.53 -1.90
N PRO A 125 -19.53 -6.64 -2.27
CA PRO A 125 -20.09 -6.03 -3.47
C PRO A 125 -19.95 -4.49 -3.53
N LEU A 126 -19.75 -3.81 -2.40
CA LEU A 126 -19.59 -2.37 -2.34
C LEU A 126 -18.19 -1.90 -2.79
N LEU A 127 -17.19 -2.80 -2.82
CA LEU A 127 -15.86 -2.51 -3.37
C LEU A 127 -15.93 -2.18 -4.86
N TYR A 128 -16.78 -2.89 -5.62
CA TYR A 128 -17.00 -2.63 -7.04
C TYR A 128 -17.52 -1.19 -7.28
N ARG A 129 -18.40 -0.68 -6.42
CA ARG A 129 -18.92 0.69 -6.52
C ARG A 129 -17.83 1.72 -6.21
N LYS A 130 -16.98 1.47 -5.21
CA LYS A 130 -15.82 2.32 -4.88
C LYS A 130 -14.78 2.33 -6.02
N LYS A 131 -14.59 1.20 -6.72
CA LYS A 131 -13.71 1.07 -7.88
C LYS A 131 -14.13 2.00 -9.03
N ARG A 132 -15.42 2.03 -9.40
CA ARG A 132 -15.94 2.93 -10.47
C ARG A 132 -15.72 4.41 -10.17
N VAL A 133 -15.90 4.82 -8.92
CA VAL A 133 -15.65 6.21 -8.50
C VAL A 133 -14.15 6.55 -8.59
N ASN A 134 -13.27 5.64 -8.14
CA ASN A 134 -11.82 5.85 -8.22
C ASN A 134 -11.30 5.88 -9.66
N ILE A 135 -11.77 5.00 -10.55
CA ILE A 135 -11.42 5.01 -11.98
C ILE A 135 -11.89 6.32 -12.63
N SER A 136 -13.12 6.77 -12.36
CA SER A 136 -13.63 8.04 -12.88
C SER A 136 -12.77 9.23 -12.42
N ASN A 137 -12.39 9.25 -11.15
CA ASN A 137 -11.52 10.29 -10.60
C ASN A 137 -10.09 10.23 -11.17
N TYR A 138 -9.53 9.03 -11.36
CA TYR A 138 -8.23 8.83 -11.99
C TYR A 138 -8.21 9.34 -13.44
N LEU A 139 -9.20 8.95 -14.25
CA LEU A 139 -9.32 9.42 -15.64
C LEU A 139 -9.49 10.94 -15.70
N LYS A 140 -10.31 11.54 -14.82
CA LYS A 140 -10.45 13.01 -14.71
C LYS A 140 -9.16 13.71 -14.26
N SER A 141 -8.33 13.07 -13.43
CA SER A 141 -7.05 13.63 -13.00
C SER A 141 -6.01 13.64 -14.13
N LYS A 142 -6.06 12.64 -15.02
CA LYS A 142 -5.12 12.47 -16.13
C LYS A 142 -5.42 13.42 -17.31
N THR A 143 -6.70 13.72 -17.57
CA THR A 143 -7.10 14.74 -18.55
C THR A 143 -6.80 16.18 -18.11
N ARG A 144 -6.70 16.43 -16.80
CA ARG A 144 -6.29 17.74 -16.26
C ARG A 144 -4.77 17.97 -16.34
N SER A 145 -3.95 16.92 -16.34
CA SER A 145 -2.48 17.05 -16.48
C SER A 145 -2.02 17.28 -17.92
N SER A 146 -2.86 17.05 -18.93
CA SER A 146 -2.53 17.28 -20.35
C SER A 146 -2.84 18.70 -20.84
N ASN A 147 -3.46 19.56 -20.02
CA ASN A 147 -3.91 20.91 -20.41
C ASN A 147 -3.22 22.05 -19.62
N ARG A 148 -1.97 21.88 -19.16
CA ARG A 148 -1.20 23.05 -18.71
C ARG A 148 -0.49 23.67 -19.91
N PRO A 149 -0.84 24.90 -20.34
CA PRO A 149 0.04 25.65 -21.22
C PRO A 149 1.33 25.96 -20.46
N GLY A 150 2.46 25.75 -21.15
CA GLY A 150 3.79 26.12 -20.66
C GLY A 150 3.99 27.62 -20.61
#